data_AF-A0A8J3FR46-F1
#
_entry.id   AF-A0A8J3FR46-F1
#
_cell.length_a   1.000
_cell.length_b   1.000
_cell.length_c   1.000
_cell.angle_alpha   90.00
_cell.angle_beta   90.00
_cell.angle_gamma   90.00
#
_symmetry.space_group_name_H-M   'P 1'
#
loop_
_entity.id
_entity.type
_entity.pdbx_description
1 polymer ?
#
loop_
_entity_poly.entity_id
_entity_poly.type
_entity_poly.pdbx_seq_one_letter_code
_entity_poly.pdbx_strand_id
1 'polypeptide(L)'
;MPDRITDSRRPPAPGEPGIPGDVPGPGGRGQQGVFTGAWLAEGCDCHPYTAGYAGRLVRSGAGGCVFRTSRAVAGAVVAGYQHALLGLVFEHTGQGAYLGDAWLAALEDHPSITWLGPLIIADRRLCTGDDAAVDITVPDAVGLYTIGWGLSWERVDTAAVHTVHRTPHT
;
A
#
# COMPACT_ATOMS: atom_id res chain seq x y z
N MET A 1 -5.89 -70.28 -42.27
CA MET A 1 -5.02 -70.28 -41.08
C MET A 1 -5.71 -69.49 -39.98
N PRO A 2 -5.63 -69.94 -38.71
CA PRO A 2 -6.50 -69.53 -37.61
C PRO A 2 -5.88 -68.44 -36.71
N ASP A 3 -6.67 -68.06 -35.68
CA ASP A 3 -6.33 -67.30 -34.46
C ASP A 3 -6.13 -65.78 -34.60
N ARG A 4 -6.70 -64.91 -33.74
CA ARG A 4 -6.97 -65.07 -32.30
C ARG A 4 -8.00 -64.04 -31.79
N ILE A 5 -8.90 -64.52 -30.93
CA ILE A 5 -9.71 -63.74 -29.98
C ILE A 5 -8.87 -63.59 -28.70
N THR A 6 -8.77 -62.38 -28.12
CA THR A 6 -9.22 -62.02 -26.74
C THR A 6 -8.73 -60.63 -26.33
N ASP A 7 -9.70 -59.79 -26.00
CA ASP A 7 -9.86 -58.97 -24.79
C ASP A 7 -8.69 -58.90 -23.77
N SER A 8 -8.50 -57.68 -23.25
CA SER A 8 -8.25 -57.30 -21.86
C SER A 8 -6.98 -56.51 -21.53
N ARG A 9 -7.26 -55.33 -20.94
CA ARG A 9 -6.43 -54.47 -20.07
C ARG A 9 -5.42 -53.52 -20.75
N ARG A 10 -5.90 -52.29 -20.88
CA ARG A 10 -5.13 -51.04 -21.02
C ARG A 10 -4.04 -50.94 -19.92
N PRO A 11 -2.75 -50.76 -20.28
CA PRO A 11 -1.72 -50.31 -19.34
C PRO A 11 -1.92 -48.83 -18.96
N PRO A 12 -1.59 -48.40 -17.73
CA PRO A 12 -1.66 -46.99 -17.35
C PRO A 12 -0.67 -46.16 -18.19
N ALA A 13 -1.06 -44.94 -18.52
CA ALA A 13 -0.18 -44.00 -19.20
C ALA A 13 1.08 -43.73 -18.35
N PRO A 14 2.28 -43.66 -18.96
CA PRO A 14 3.46 -43.13 -18.29
C PRO A 14 3.19 -41.71 -17.83
N GLY A 15 3.52 -41.43 -16.57
CA GLY A 15 3.19 -40.19 -15.87
C GLY A 15 3.48 -38.95 -16.68
N GLU A 16 2.49 -38.06 -16.72
CA GLU A 16 2.66 -36.69 -17.20
C GLU A 16 3.88 -36.08 -16.48
N PRO A 17 4.82 -35.47 -17.23
CA PRO A 17 5.82 -34.60 -16.64
C PRO A 17 5.07 -33.55 -15.81
N GLY A 18 5.27 -33.60 -14.48
CA GLY A 18 4.61 -32.73 -13.54
C GLY A 18 4.71 -31.28 -13.99
N ILE A 19 3.55 -30.61 -14.01
CA ILE A 19 3.44 -29.18 -14.22
C ILE A 19 4.51 -28.51 -13.35
N PRO A 20 5.45 -27.74 -13.94
CA PRO A 20 6.43 -27.00 -13.17
C PRO A 20 5.71 -26.18 -12.11
N GLY A 21 6.11 -26.39 -10.86
CA GLY A 21 5.50 -25.77 -9.69
C GLY A 21 5.29 -24.29 -9.93
N ASP A 22 4.06 -23.86 -9.68
CA ASP A 22 3.66 -22.47 -9.64
C ASP A 22 4.42 -21.82 -8.48
N VAL A 23 5.64 -21.36 -8.74
CA VAL A 23 6.40 -20.54 -7.80
C VAL A 23 5.78 -19.15 -7.90
N PRO A 24 5.09 -18.64 -6.85
CA PRO A 24 4.51 -17.31 -6.91
C PRO A 24 5.64 -16.30 -7.08
N GLY A 25 5.65 -15.61 -8.23
CA GLY A 25 6.54 -14.47 -8.41
C GLY A 25 6.29 -13.40 -7.34
N PRO A 26 7.31 -12.62 -6.95
CA PRO A 26 7.16 -11.56 -5.97
C PRO A 26 6.27 -10.46 -6.57
N GLY A 27 5.01 -10.37 -6.12
CA GLY A 27 4.13 -9.24 -6.47
C GLY A 27 2.79 -9.55 -7.14
N GLY A 28 2.23 -10.74 -6.94
CA GLY A 28 0.87 -11.03 -7.43
C GLY A 28 -0.16 -10.03 -6.87
N ARG A 29 -0.97 -9.44 -7.75
CA ARG A 29 -2.15 -8.65 -7.36
C ARG A 29 -3.02 -9.51 -6.43
N GLY A 30 -3.61 -8.89 -5.42
CA GLY A 30 -4.44 -9.59 -4.45
C GLY A 30 -3.70 -10.23 -3.26
N GLN A 31 -2.37 -10.21 -3.23
CA GLN A 31 -1.59 -10.68 -2.09
C GLN A 31 -1.68 -9.72 -0.89
N GLN A 32 -1.76 -10.28 0.32
CA GLN A 32 -1.60 -9.51 1.54
C GLN A 32 -0.13 -9.10 1.76
N GLY A 33 0.08 -7.92 2.33
CA GLY A 33 1.41 -7.40 2.62
C GLY A 33 1.38 -6.23 3.59
N VAL A 34 2.57 -5.77 3.98
CA VAL A 34 2.79 -4.53 4.72
C VAL A 34 3.33 -3.50 3.73
N PHE A 35 2.74 -2.30 3.77
CA PHE A 35 3.08 -1.20 2.90
C PHE A 35 3.60 -0.02 3.71
N THR A 36 4.65 0.63 3.23
CA THR A 36 5.25 1.82 3.85
C THR A 36 5.41 2.93 2.81
N GLY A 37 5.55 4.18 3.27
CA GLY A 37 5.79 5.35 2.44
C GLY A 37 7.17 5.96 2.73
N ALA A 38 7.72 6.69 1.77
CA ALA A 38 9.02 7.34 1.91
C ALA A 38 9.11 8.27 3.14
N TRP A 39 8.01 8.92 3.51
CA TRP A 39 7.88 9.78 4.70
C TRP A 39 8.00 9.05 6.04
N LEU A 40 8.18 7.73 6.02
CA LEU A 40 8.42 6.89 7.21
C LEU A 40 9.85 6.36 7.28
N ALA A 41 10.74 6.74 6.35
CA ALA A 41 12.11 6.24 6.20
C ALA A 41 13.10 6.82 7.23
N GLU A 42 12.62 7.11 8.44
CA GLU A 42 13.39 7.64 9.57
C GLU A 42 13.27 6.72 10.79
N GLY A 43 13.38 5.41 10.55
CA GLY A 43 13.32 4.40 11.60
C GLY A 43 14.57 4.33 12.48
N CYS A 44 14.69 3.27 13.28
CA CYS A 44 15.86 2.98 14.11
C CYS A 44 16.91 2.16 13.35
N ASP A 45 18.10 1.97 13.94
CA ASP A 45 19.12 1.03 13.45
C ASP A 45 18.57 -0.40 13.22
N CYS A 46 17.52 -0.75 13.95
CA CYS A 46 16.84 -2.03 13.89
C CYS A 46 15.77 -2.16 12.78
N HIS A 47 15.18 -1.04 12.36
CA HIS A 47 14.05 -1.00 11.45
C HIS A 47 14.14 0.27 10.61
N PRO A 48 14.36 0.18 9.28
CA PRO A 48 14.49 1.38 8.45
C PRO A 48 13.22 2.25 8.43
N TYR A 49 12.06 1.68 8.72
CA TYR A 49 10.78 2.38 8.70
C TYR A 49 10.12 2.44 10.07
N THR A 50 9.56 3.60 10.43
CA THR A 50 8.87 3.79 11.70
C THR A 50 7.51 3.08 11.75
N ALA A 51 6.82 2.97 10.62
CA ALA A 51 5.53 2.31 10.53
C ALA A 51 5.33 1.55 9.21
N GLY A 52 4.40 0.60 9.22
CA GLY A 52 3.88 -0.09 8.06
C GLY A 52 2.39 -0.38 8.21
N TYR A 53 1.69 -0.50 7.09
CA TYR A 53 0.24 -0.65 7.06
C TYR A 53 -0.14 -1.93 6.34
N ALA A 54 -0.90 -2.79 7.01
CA ALA A 54 -1.36 -4.03 6.38
C ALA A 54 -2.41 -3.74 5.32
N GLY A 55 -2.32 -4.46 4.20
CA GLY A 55 -3.27 -4.33 3.12
C GLY A 55 -3.13 -5.44 2.09
N ARG A 56 -3.93 -5.32 1.04
CA ARG A 56 -3.89 -6.20 -0.13
C ARG A 56 -3.40 -5.41 -1.35
N LEU A 57 -2.37 -5.89 -2.03
CA LEU A 57 -1.86 -5.23 -3.23
C LEU A 57 -2.93 -5.15 -4.32
N VAL A 58 -3.19 -3.95 -4.84
CA VAL A 58 -4.10 -3.70 -5.98
C VAL A 58 -3.29 -3.58 -7.27
N ARG A 59 -2.25 -2.72 -7.25
CA ARG A 59 -1.29 -2.57 -8.36
C ARG A 59 0.07 -2.14 -7.83
N SER A 60 1.12 -2.41 -8.61
CA SER A 60 2.48 -1.91 -8.42
C SER A 60 3.01 -1.40 -9.77
N GLY A 61 3.94 -0.45 -9.74
CA GLY A 61 4.58 0.10 -10.93
C GLY A 61 5.53 1.26 -10.60
N ALA A 62 5.89 2.05 -11.61
CA ALA A 62 6.83 3.17 -11.46
C ALA A 62 6.39 4.25 -10.45
N GLY A 63 5.08 4.38 -10.21
CA GLY A 63 4.50 5.28 -9.20
C GLY A 63 4.28 4.62 -7.82
N GLY A 64 4.96 3.51 -7.54
CA GLY A 64 4.81 2.76 -6.29
C GLY A 64 3.61 1.79 -6.26
N CYS A 65 3.32 1.32 -5.05
CA CYS A 65 2.23 0.41 -4.77
C CYS A 65 0.91 1.16 -4.54
N VAL A 66 -0.19 0.51 -4.88
CA VAL A 66 -1.53 0.87 -4.45
C VAL A 66 -2.11 -0.35 -3.77
N PHE A 67 -2.69 -0.18 -2.59
CA PHE A 67 -3.17 -1.29 -1.79
C PHE A 67 -4.55 -0.99 -1.20
N ARG A 68 -5.30 -2.04 -0.94
CA ARG A 68 -6.64 -2.00 -0.38
C ARG A 68 -6.59 -2.41 1.09
N THR A 69 -7.24 -1.66 1.97
CA THR A 69 -7.19 -1.89 3.42
C THR A 69 -8.49 -1.52 4.14
N SER A 70 -8.59 -1.84 5.43
CA SER A 70 -9.75 -1.52 6.26
C SER A 70 -9.80 -0.04 6.65
N ARG A 71 -10.96 0.42 7.12
CA ARG A 71 -11.13 1.79 7.65
C ARG A 71 -10.13 2.08 8.78
N ALA A 72 -9.88 1.13 9.67
CA ALA A 72 -8.99 1.31 10.81
C ALA A 72 -7.54 1.56 10.34
N VAL A 73 -7.05 0.77 9.39
CA VAL A 73 -5.71 0.95 8.84
C VAL A 73 -5.62 2.21 7.98
N ALA A 74 -6.64 2.52 7.18
CA ALA A 74 -6.70 3.79 6.43
C ALA A 74 -6.69 5.00 7.39
N GLY A 75 -7.37 4.90 8.53
CA GLY A 75 -7.33 5.91 9.58
C GLY A 75 -5.92 6.10 10.15
N ALA A 76 -5.19 5.00 10.39
CA ALA A 76 -3.80 5.07 10.83
C ALA A 76 -2.87 5.68 9.77
N VAL A 77 -3.10 5.42 8.48
CA VAL A 77 -2.37 6.08 7.38
C VAL A 77 -2.60 7.59 7.44
N VAL A 78 -3.86 8.04 7.46
CA VAL A 78 -4.19 9.47 7.48
C VAL A 78 -3.63 10.15 8.72
N ALA A 79 -3.77 9.55 9.90
CA ALA A 79 -3.24 10.10 11.15
C ALA A 79 -1.70 10.18 11.15
N GLY A 80 -1.01 9.15 10.68
CA GLY A 80 0.45 9.15 10.56
C GLY A 80 0.93 10.23 9.59
N TYR A 81 0.26 10.36 8.44
CA TYR A 81 0.61 11.37 7.46
C TYR A 81 0.39 12.80 8.00
N GLN A 82 -0.74 13.04 8.68
CA GLN A 82 -1.01 14.33 9.32
C GLN A 82 0.02 14.67 10.40
N HIS A 83 0.49 13.67 11.15
CA HIS A 83 1.56 13.87 12.12
C HIS A 83 2.88 14.28 11.45
N ALA A 84 3.26 13.62 10.35
CA ALA A 84 4.44 13.99 9.57
C ALA A 84 4.33 15.42 9.00
N LEU A 85 3.17 15.76 8.42
CA LEU A 85 2.92 17.11 7.91
C LEU A 85 3.04 18.18 9.00
N LEU A 86 2.48 17.93 10.20
CA LEU A 86 2.65 18.82 11.34
C LEU A 86 4.11 18.94 11.81
N GLY A 87 4.88 17.85 11.72
CA GLY A 87 6.32 17.86 11.98
C GLY A 87 7.05 18.87 11.11
N LEU A 88 6.76 18.89 9.80
CA LEU A 88 7.34 19.85 8.85
C LEU A 88 6.91 21.28 9.14
N VAL A 89 5.63 21.49 9.47
CA VAL A 89 5.13 22.81 9.89
C VAL A 89 5.91 23.30 11.12
N PHE A 90 6.12 22.43 12.11
CA PHE A 90 6.90 22.80 13.30
C PHE A 90 8.36 23.07 12.97
N GLU A 91 8.98 22.29 12.08
CA GLU A 91 10.34 22.53 11.61
C GLU A 91 10.48 23.93 10.99
N HIS A 92 9.61 24.29 10.04
CA HIS A 92 9.63 25.61 9.42
C HIS A 92 9.39 26.74 10.43
N THR A 93 8.46 26.57 11.37
CA THR A 93 8.28 27.57 12.44
C THR A 93 9.51 27.66 13.35
N GLY A 94 10.20 26.55 13.62
CA GLY A 94 11.46 26.51 14.37
C GLY A 94 12.61 27.21 13.65
N GLN A 95 12.55 27.27 12.31
CA GLN A 95 13.45 28.04 11.46
C GLN A 95 13.05 29.53 11.34
N GLY A 96 11.98 29.96 12.03
CA GLY A 96 11.55 31.36 12.11
C GLY A 96 10.43 31.75 11.15
N ALA A 97 9.85 30.81 10.40
CA ALA A 97 8.70 31.10 9.55
C ALA A 97 7.45 31.45 10.39
N TYR A 98 6.62 32.36 9.89
CA TYR A 98 5.28 32.53 10.44
C TYR A 98 4.44 31.27 10.17
N LEU A 99 3.45 31.01 11.02
CA LEU A 99 2.65 29.78 10.94
C LEU A 99 1.99 29.58 9.56
N GLY A 100 1.49 30.64 8.93
CA GLY A 100 0.89 30.56 7.60
C GLY A 100 1.89 30.15 6.52
N ASP A 101 3.09 30.72 6.54
CA ASP A 101 4.17 30.41 5.59
C ASP A 101 4.71 29.00 5.82
N ALA A 102 4.82 28.57 7.08
CA ALA A 102 5.21 27.20 7.44
C ALA A 102 4.22 26.15 6.93
N TRP A 103 2.92 26.44 7.02
CA TRP A 103 1.88 25.60 6.43
C TRP A 103 1.96 25.55 4.91
N LEU A 104 2.17 26.70 4.27
CA LEU A 104 2.30 26.77 2.82
C LEU A 104 3.51 25.96 2.34
N ALA A 105 4.68 26.18 2.95
CA ALA A 105 5.90 25.45 2.64
C ALA A 105 5.74 23.94 2.81
N ALA A 106 5.14 23.48 3.92
CA ALA A 106 4.89 22.06 4.13
C ALA A 106 3.98 21.46 3.05
N LEU A 107 2.94 22.21 2.63
CA LEU A 107 1.99 21.77 1.61
C LEU A 107 2.54 21.86 0.17
N GLU A 108 3.61 22.63 -0.06
CA GLU A 108 4.32 22.67 -1.35
C GLU A 108 5.08 21.36 -1.62
N ASP A 109 5.47 20.64 -0.57
CA ASP A 109 6.16 19.35 -0.71
C ASP A 109 5.25 18.13 -0.41
N HIS A 110 4.16 18.34 0.35
CA HIS A 110 3.32 17.25 0.86
C HIS A 110 1.82 17.48 0.59
N PRO A 111 1.05 16.48 0.10
CA PRO A 111 -0.40 16.57 0.06
C PRO A 111 -1.04 16.92 1.42
N SER A 112 -2.21 17.57 1.38
CA SER A 112 -3.12 17.54 2.51
C SER A 112 -4.00 16.29 2.44
N ILE A 113 -3.99 15.46 3.48
CA ILE A 113 -4.81 14.23 3.53
C ILE A 113 -5.75 14.30 4.72
N THR A 114 -7.05 14.19 4.48
CA THR A 114 -8.07 14.36 5.52
C THR A 114 -9.30 13.49 5.30
N TRP A 115 -10.09 13.32 6.37
CA TRP A 115 -11.39 12.68 6.33
C TRP A 115 -12.49 13.71 6.06
N LEU A 116 -13.44 13.36 5.18
CA LEU A 116 -14.72 14.02 5.05
C LEU A 116 -15.84 12.96 5.18
N GLY A 117 -16.30 12.73 6.41
CA GLY A 117 -17.22 11.65 6.72
C GLY A 117 -16.63 10.27 6.40
N PRO A 118 -17.21 9.50 5.46
CA PRO A 118 -16.65 8.22 5.04
C PRO A 118 -15.53 8.36 3.99
N LEU A 119 -15.30 9.57 3.45
CA LEU A 119 -14.36 9.82 2.35
C LEU A 119 -12.97 10.19 2.87
N ILE A 120 -11.94 9.82 2.13
CA ILE A 120 -10.59 10.39 2.29
C ILE A 120 -10.34 11.32 1.11
N ILE A 121 -9.90 12.54 1.39
CA ILE A 121 -9.51 13.53 0.39
C ILE A 121 -8.00 13.69 0.51
N ALA A 122 -7.28 13.46 -0.59
CA ALA A 122 -5.87 13.79 -0.72
C ALA A 122 -5.74 14.92 -1.76
N ASP A 123 -5.49 16.12 -1.27
CA ASP A 123 -5.32 17.33 -2.07
C ASP A 123 -3.84 17.56 -2.34
N ARG A 124 -3.45 17.48 -3.61
CA ARG A 124 -2.08 17.62 -4.11
C ARG A 124 -1.90 18.84 -5.00
N ARG A 125 -2.90 19.72 -5.08
CA ARG A 125 -2.88 20.84 -6.02
C ARG A 125 -1.69 21.76 -5.77
N LEU A 126 -1.37 22.01 -4.50
CA LEU A 126 -0.23 22.87 -4.15
C LEU A 126 1.12 22.22 -4.51
N CYS A 127 1.36 20.96 -4.11
CA CYS A 127 2.64 20.30 -4.35
C CYS A 127 2.87 19.82 -5.79
N THR A 128 1.84 19.80 -6.63
CA THR A 128 1.96 19.40 -8.04
C THR A 128 1.78 20.56 -9.02
N GLY A 129 1.18 21.67 -8.59
CA GLY A 129 0.77 22.77 -9.46
C GLY A 129 -0.37 22.42 -10.42
N ASP A 130 -1.01 21.26 -10.27
CA ASP A 130 -2.15 20.80 -11.08
C ASP A 130 -3.45 21.01 -10.31
N ASP A 131 -4.32 21.91 -10.78
CA ASP A 131 -5.62 22.23 -10.18
C ASP A 131 -6.57 21.02 -10.11
N ALA A 132 -6.34 19.97 -10.90
CA ALA A 132 -7.12 18.75 -10.90
C ALA A 132 -6.55 17.66 -9.97
N ALA A 133 -5.41 17.89 -9.30
CA ALA A 133 -4.73 16.91 -8.47
C ALA A 133 -5.39 16.71 -7.09
N VAL A 134 -6.66 16.28 -7.09
CA VAL A 134 -7.40 15.89 -5.90
C VAL A 134 -7.89 14.46 -6.05
N ASP A 135 -7.43 13.58 -5.17
CA ASP A 135 -7.88 12.19 -5.10
C ASP A 135 -8.97 12.03 -4.02
N ILE A 136 -10.14 11.54 -4.42
CA ILE A 136 -11.23 11.22 -3.49
C ILE A 136 -11.35 9.69 -3.37
N THR A 137 -11.11 9.17 -2.18
CA THR A 137 -11.28 7.74 -1.88
C THR A 137 -12.61 7.51 -1.18
N VAL A 138 -13.50 6.78 -1.85
CA VAL A 138 -14.74 6.25 -1.30
C VAL A 138 -14.49 4.80 -0.86
N PRO A 139 -15.01 4.34 0.29
CA PRO A 139 -14.99 2.92 0.60
C PRO A 139 -15.79 2.15 -0.45
N ASP A 140 -15.32 0.96 -0.82
CA ASP A 140 -16.08 0.09 -1.69
C ASP A 140 -17.27 -0.58 -0.97
N ALA A 141 -18.01 -1.41 -1.70
CA ALA A 141 -19.24 -2.07 -1.22
C ALA A 141 -19.06 -2.91 0.05
N VAL A 142 -17.83 -3.31 0.41
CA VAL A 142 -17.54 -4.06 1.65
C VAL A 142 -16.75 -3.22 2.66
N GLY A 143 -16.69 -1.89 2.47
CA GLY A 143 -16.12 -0.95 3.45
C GLY A 143 -14.59 -0.83 3.41
N LEU A 144 -13.92 -1.29 2.34
CA LEU A 144 -12.47 -1.20 2.22
C LEU A 144 -12.05 0.03 1.38
N TYR A 145 -10.86 0.55 1.68
CA TYR A 145 -10.28 1.76 1.10
C TYR A 145 -9.09 1.41 0.22
N THR A 146 -8.97 2.04 -0.94
CA THR A 146 -7.81 1.91 -1.82
C THR A 146 -6.88 3.10 -1.64
N ILE A 147 -5.63 2.84 -1.24
CA ILE A 147 -4.63 3.82 -0.82
C ILE A 147 -3.52 3.89 -1.87
N GLY A 148 -3.18 5.11 -2.28
CA GLY A 148 -2.14 5.39 -3.26
C GLY A 148 -1.86 6.88 -3.36
N TRP A 149 -2.86 7.68 -3.74
CA TRP A 149 -2.87 9.16 -3.73
C TRP A 149 -1.63 9.83 -4.34
N GLY A 150 -1.03 9.23 -5.36
CA GLY A 150 0.21 9.71 -5.96
C GLY A 150 1.44 9.66 -5.03
N LEU A 151 1.31 9.09 -3.83
CA LEU A 151 2.43 8.82 -2.93
C LEU A 151 3.16 7.54 -3.36
N SER A 152 4.47 7.55 -3.24
CA SER A 152 5.30 6.37 -3.45
C SER A 152 5.19 5.43 -2.27
N TRP A 153 4.39 4.37 -2.43
CA TRP A 153 4.30 3.26 -1.49
C TRP A 153 5.19 2.09 -1.90
N GLU A 154 5.82 1.47 -0.93
CA GLU A 154 6.59 0.25 -1.10
C GLU A 154 5.96 -0.89 -0.30
N ARG A 155 5.96 -2.11 -0.86
CA ARG A 155 5.67 -3.32 -0.10
C ARG A 155 6.96 -3.81 0.54
N VAL A 156 6.98 -3.95 1.85
CA VAL A 156 8.18 -4.29 2.63
C VAL A 156 7.97 -5.54 3.48
N ASP A 157 9.08 -6.12 3.94
CA ASP A 157 9.05 -7.15 4.99
C ASP A 157 8.52 -6.55 6.30
N THR A 158 7.78 -7.32 7.07
CA THR A 158 7.31 -6.90 8.39
C THR A 158 8.47 -6.61 9.35
N ALA A 159 9.59 -7.32 9.23
CA ALA A 159 10.78 -7.09 10.03
C ALA A 159 11.49 -5.76 9.70
N ALA A 160 11.13 -5.09 8.60
CA ALA A 160 11.69 -3.80 8.24
C ALA A 160 10.94 -2.60 8.86
N VAL A 161 9.79 -2.84 9.51
CA VAL A 161 8.97 -1.77 10.10
C VAL A 161 8.88 -1.92 11.60
N HIS A 162 9.04 -0.82 12.33
CA HIS A 162 8.98 -0.83 13.79
C HIS A 162 7.56 -1.08 14.33
N THR A 163 6.53 -0.54 13.68
CA THR A 163 5.12 -0.73 14.06
C THR A 163 4.28 -1.11 12.85
N VAL A 164 3.46 -2.15 12.99
CA VAL A 164 2.52 -2.55 11.92
C VAL A 164 1.09 -2.25 12.34
N HIS A 165 0.40 -1.42 11.58
CA HIS A 165 -1.03 -1.19 11.72
C HIS A 165 -1.82 -2.27 10.98
N ARG A 166 -2.64 -3.02 11.72
CA ARG A 166 -3.49 -4.09 11.19
C ARG A 166 -4.92 -3.92 11.69
N THR A 167 -5.87 -4.50 10.97
CA THR A 167 -7.22 -4.67 11.53
C THR A 167 -7.13 -5.59 12.75
N PRO A 168 -7.74 -5.25 13.89
CA PRO A 168 -7.81 -6.18 15.02
C PRO A 168 -8.51 -7.47 14.58
N HIS A 169 -7.92 -8.61 14.91
CA HIS A 169 -8.59 -9.90 14.76
C HIS A 169 -9.67 -9.98 15.85
N THR A 170 -10.93 -9.83 15.46
CA THR A 170 -12.10 -10.23 16.26
C THR A 170 -12.27 -11.73 16.24
#